data_AF-A0A0S4J2Q8-F1
#
_entry.id   AF-A0A0S4J2Q8-F1
#
_cell.length_a   1.000
_cell.length_b   1.000
_cell.length_c   1.000
_cell.angle_alpha   90.00
_cell.angle_beta   90.00
_cell.angle_gamma   90.00
#
_symmetry.space_group_name_H-M   'P 1'
#
loop_
_entity.id
_entity.type
_entity.pdbx_description
1 polymer ?
#
loop_
_entity_poly.entity_id
_entity_poly.type
_entity_poly.pdbx_seq_one_letter_code
_entity_poly.pdbx_strand_id
1 'polypeptide(L)'
;MYRASFLRRATTAFLTDAEGSMVYWNKYLAISKVLHRCPDTKRIQFTGAAADTKFVYGGDAFDKGGDDVVFAEELLQLKKDYPGRVTLIGGNRDLNKMNFGSLFTDAAIAALGPDPAAVPIPFFMAHDPKAVSYATYLQQNSSRFASTTTVTKLSYFCWRLDCTMGCKGLFDQRKQYLQSLQPQGAAPLTEADVMNHFLRSAQPGGIVYRYLDEIQIAAVIDGTLFVHGAINKSNAGFIPTPSLFEGVAEGEVEGTNVFARGGSVQEWVDGLNAFAAGGVKDWKARPEIDPVTKRRGGGYLAAYCHEKATRGKTVVIPNFTTPKKDLPLGFVDLGVVEHLNTSGVFRVCTGHKPIGEMTVTIQQPGLSVHIADNSYCCSSGADQRGEAVQEVLLDGAEGTARCHGRRADGSPFDFDLDHPLVGLPTPVVDPTSGNTKQWWSVAVLPDDRLLLHRTENDYFSVMYTTADTKAVEDQFEATPLKGLGEGEFDERYSRQELKPMKRKVPGASS
;
A
#
# COMPACT_ATOMS: atom_id res chain seq x y z
N MET A 1 21.54 -12.45 23.33
CA MET A 1 20.74 -12.45 24.58
C MET A 1 19.47 -11.57 24.52
N TYR A 2 19.13 -10.93 23.38
CA TYR A 2 18.02 -9.96 23.25
C TYR A 2 16.63 -10.54 22.90
N ARG A 3 16.48 -11.87 22.74
CA ARG A 3 15.25 -12.49 22.22
C ARG A 3 14.02 -12.44 23.15
N ALA A 4 14.21 -12.20 24.45
CA ALA A 4 13.12 -12.25 25.43
C ALA A 4 12.52 -10.88 25.82
N SER A 5 13.18 -9.76 25.51
CA SER A 5 12.77 -8.43 25.99
C SER A 5 11.70 -7.75 25.12
N PHE A 6 11.60 -8.10 23.84
CA PHE A 6 10.66 -7.47 22.91
C PHE A 6 9.20 -7.89 23.16
N LEU A 7 8.97 -9.13 23.61
CA LEU A 7 7.63 -9.72 23.80
C LEU A 7 6.89 -9.21 25.05
N ARG A 8 7.53 -8.39 25.91
CA ARG A 8 6.89 -7.77 27.09
C ARG A 8 6.59 -6.28 26.91
N ARG A 9 6.78 -5.72 25.71
CA ARG A 9 6.70 -4.28 25.44
C ARG A 9 5.62 -3.96 24.41
N ALA A 10 5.05 -2.75 24.51
CA ALA A 10 4.16 -2.17 23.52
C ALA A 10 4.81 -2.21 22.12
N THR A 11 4.30 -3.06 21.25
CA THR A 11 4.85 -3.27 19.91
C THR A 11 3.76 -3.09 18.87
N THR A 12 4.02 -2.29 17.83
CA THR A 12 3.17 -2.25 16.64
C THR A 12 3.85 -3.04 15.53
N ALA A 13 3.19 -4.09 15.04
CA ALA A 13 3.64 -4.75 13.82
C ALA A 13 2.95 -4.16 12.59
N PHE A 14 3.69 -4.08 11.50
CA PHE A 14 3.23 -3.56 10.23
C PHE A 14 3.45 -4.59 9.10
N LEU A 15 2.40 -4.80 8.32
CA LEU A 15 2.36 -5.63 7.11
C LEU A 15 1.53 -4.91 6.06
N THR A 16 1.90 -4.96 4.79
CA THR A 16 1.14 -4.32 3.71
C THR A 16 1.19 -5.17 2.44
N ASP A 17 0.31 -4.88 1.48
CA ASP A 17 0.37 -5.39 0.11
C ASP A 17 0.48 -6.92 0.06
N ALA A 18 -0.27 -7.61 0.92
CA ALA A 18 -0.35 -9.08 0.85
C ALA A 18 -1.15 -9.53 -0.39
N GLU A 19 -1.97 -8.63 -0.96
CA GLU A 19 -2.80 -8.83 -2.14
C GLU A 19 -3.79 -10.00 -2.01
N GLY A 20 -4.05 -10.45 -0.78
CA GLY A 20 -4.89 -11.62 -0.53
C GLY A 20 -4.18 -12.95 -0.73
N SER A 21 -2.84 -13.01 -0.72
CA SER A 21 -2.08 -14.27 -0.75
C SER A 21 -2.12 -14.99 0.60
N MET A 22 -2.86 -16.11 0.71
CA MET A 22 -2.83 -16.93 1.94
C MET A 22 -1.48 -17.62 2.12
N VAL A 23 -0.72 -17.86 1.03
CA VAL A 23 0.66 -18.35 1.11
C VAL A 23 1.54 -17.36 1.87
N TYR A 24 1.51 -16.09 1.47
CA TYR A 24 2.28 -15.04 2.11
C TYR A 24 1.81 -14.80 3.56
N TRP A 25 0.49 -14.75 3.76
CA TRP A 25 -0.07 -14.54 5.10
C TRP A 25 0.30 -15.66 6.08
N ASN A 26 0.28 -16.92 5.64
CA ASN A 26 0.72 -18.04 6.48
C ASN A 26 2.23 -17.99 6.75
N LYS A 27 3.06 -17.58 5.78
CA LYS A 27 4.49 -17.31 6.01
C LYS A 27 4.69 -16.21 7.07
N TYR A 28 3.90 -15.13 6.98
CA TYR A 28 3.94 -14.03 7.94
C TYR A 28 3.59 -14.51 9.35
N LEU A 29 2.45 -15.20 9.50
CA LEU A 29 2.01 -15.77 10.78
C LEU A 29 3.03 -16.75 11.37
N ALA A 30 3.81 -17.45 10.54
CA ALA A 30 4.84 -18.37 11.00
C ALA A 30 6.09 -17.67 11.57
N ILE A 31 6.38 -16.43 11.15
CA ILE A 31 7.52 -15.65 11.66
C ILE A 31 7.11 -14.63 12.72
N SER A 32 5.84 -14.21 12.70
CA SER A 32 5.33 -13.06 13.43
C SER A 32 5.63 -13.15 14.92
N LYS A 33 6.07 -12.03 15.48
CA LYS A 33 6.27 -11.87 16.93
C LYS A 33 5.01 -11.44 17.63
N VAL A 34 4.04 -10.87 16.91
CA VAL A 34 2.83 -10.30 17.51
C VAL A 34 1.55 -11.09 17.25
N LEU A 35 1.48 -11.85 16.15
CA LEU A 35 0.28 -12.58 15.73
C LEU A 35 0.61 -14.06 15.55
N HIS A 36 -0.37 -14.91 15.81
CA HIS A 36 -0.29 -16.33 15.52
C HIS A 36 -1.68 -16.89 15.19
N ARG A 37 -1.70 -18.02 14.49
CA ARG A 37 -2.91 -18.80 14.30
C ARG A 37 -3.09 -19.76 15.47
N CYS A 38 -4.15 -19.59 16.25
CA CYS A 38 -4.49 -20.47 17.37
C CYS A 38 -4.69 -21.91 16.85
N PRO A 39 -3.94 -22.92 17.34
CA PRO A 39 -4.06 -24.29 16.85
C PRO A 39 -5.45 -24.90 17.01
N ASP A 40 -6.15 -24.53 18.08
CA ASP A 40 -7.46 -25.10 18.44
C ASP A 40 -8.61 -24.42 17.70
N THR A 41 -8.65 -23.08 17.72
CA THR A 41 -9.75 -22.30 17.14
C THR A 41 -9.53 -21.94 15.68
N LYS A 42 -8.30 -22.09 15.16
CA LYS A 42 -7.84 -21.62 13.84
C LYS A 42 -7.92 -20.11 13.60
N ARG A 43 -8.38 -19.33 14.59
CA ARG A 43 -8.47 -17.87 14.57
C ARG A 43 -7.10 -17.22 14.73
N ILE A 44 -6.95 -16.00 14.21
CA ILE A 44 -5.75 -15.20 14.41
C ILE A 44 -5.86 -14.46 15.75
N GLN A 45 -4.81 -14.53 16.55
CA GLN A 45 -4.74 -13.97 17.90
C GLN A 45 -3.38 -13.31 18.14
N PHE A 46 -3.33 -12.36 19.07
CA PHE A 46 -2.06 -11.82 19.54
C PHE A 46 -1.28 -12.87 20.34
N THR A 47 0.04 -12.94 20.14
CA THR A 47 0.95 -13.90 20.81
C THR A 47 1.19 -13.56 22.29
N GLY A 48 1.00 -12.30 22.69
CA GLY A 48 1.32 -11.80 24.02
C GLY A 48 0.14 -11.18 24.77
N ALA A 49 0.23 -11.19 26.10
CA ALA A 49 -0.75 -10.58 27.01
C ALA A 49 -0.62 -9.04 27.11
N ALA A 50 0.41 -8.45 26.51
CA ALA A 50 0.60 -7.00 26.49
C ALA A 50 -0.58 -6.33 25.77
N ALA A 51 -1.42 -5.63 26.54
CA ALA A 51 -2.68 -5.07 26.08
C ALA A 51 -2.51 -3.97 25.01
N ASP A 52 -1.30 -3.43 24.89
CA ASP A 52 -0.90 -2.32 24.03
C ASP A 52 -0.24 -2.75 22.72
N THR A 53 -0.01 -4.05 22.49
CA THR A 53 0.53 -4.54 21.22
C THR A 53 -0.51 -4.35 20.11
N LYS A 54 -0.11 -3.76 18.99
CA LYS A 54 -0.97 -3.40 17.86
C LYS A 54 -0.52 -4.09 16.58
N PHE A 55 -1.45 -4.17 15.63
CA PHE A 55 -1.20 -4.63 14.27
C PHE A 55 -1.80 -3.61 13.29
N VAL A 56 -1.00 -3.18 12.32
CA VAL A 56 -1.43 -2.32 11.23
C VAL A 56 -1.27 -3.09 9.93
N TYR A 57 -2.37 -3.22 9.19
CA TYR A 57 -2.33 -3.68 7.81
C TYR A 57 -2.36 -2.47 6.87
N GLY A 58 -1.35 -2.33 6.00
CA GLY A 58 -1.10 -1.14 5.18
C GLY A 58 -1.93 -1.02 3.90
N GLY A 59 -2.84 -1.97 3.63
CA GLY A 59 -3.74 -1.95 2.48
C GLY A 59 -3.37 -2.95 1.39
N ASP A 60 -4.18 -2.94 0.33
CA ASP A 60 -4.13 -3.86 -0.80
C ASP A 60 -4.32 -5.33 -0.35
N ALA A 61 -5.46 -5.58 0.30
CA ALA A 61 -5.90 -6.90 0.78
C ALA A 61 -6.46 -7.83 -0.30
N PHE A 62 -6.78 -7.30 -1.48
CA PHE A 62 -7.43 -8.05 -2.56
C PHE A 62 -6.52 -8.22 -3.79
N ASP A 63 -6.95 -9.08 -4.72
CA ASP A 63 -6.34 -9.37 -6.04
C ASP A 63 -5.53 -10.67 -6.20
N LYS A 64 -5.84 -11.72 -5.42
CA LYS A 64 -5.38 -13.12 -5.67
C LYS A 64 -6.49 -14.17 -5.75
N GLY A 65 -7.72 -13.73 -6.00
CA GLY A 65 -8.72 -14.52 -6.72
C GLY A 65 -9.44 -15.58 -5.92
N GLY A 66 -8.84 -16.25 -4.95
CA GLY A 66 -9.54 -17.17 -4.04
C GLY A 66 -9.23 -16.89 -2.58
N ASP A 67 -7.94 -16.78 -2.32
CA ASP A 67 -7.36 -16.55 -1.01
C ASP A 67 -7.67 -15.15 -0.45
N ASP A 68 -8.01 -14.19 -1.32
CA ASP A 68 -8.32 -12.81 -0.92
C ASP A 68 -9.58 -12.70 -0.05
N VAL A 69 -10.59 -13.53 -0.28
CA VAL A 69 -11.78 -13.60 0.58
C VAL A 69 -11.40 -14.09 1.97
N VAL A 70 -10.65 -15.19 2.05
CA VAL A 70 -10.25 -15.81 3.32
C VAL A 70 -9.33 -14.87 4.10
N PHE A 71 -8.37 -14.26 3.42
CA PHE A 71 -7.45 -13.29 4.00
C PHE A 71 -8.20 -12.08 4.57
N ALA A 72 -9.11 -11.48 3.81
CA ALA A 72 -9.91 -10.35 4.28
C ALA A 72 -10.83 -10.73 5.46
N GLU A 73 -11.37 -11.96 5.48
CA GLU A 73 -12.15 -12.45 6.63
C GLU A 73 -11.30 -12.58 7.89
N GLU A 74 -10.04 -13.01 7.77
CA GLU A 74 -9.12 -13.11 8.91
C GLU A 74 -8.72 -11.73 9.44
N LEU A 75 -8.50 -10.75 8.55
CA LEU A 75 -8.28 -9.35 8.95
C LEU A 75 -9.50 -8.77 9.68
N LEU A 76 -10.70 -8.99 9.15
CA LEU A 76 -11.95 -8.54 9.78
C LEU A 76 -12.23 -9.26 11.10
N GLN A 77 -11.92 -10.56 11.20
CA GLN A 77 -11.99 -11.30 12.44
C GLN A 77 -11.06 -10.68 13.49
N LEU A 78 -9.82 -10.38 13.13
CA LEU A 78 -8.86 -9.75 14.03
C LEU A 78 -9.32 -8.35 14.45
N LYS A 79 -9.81 -7.54 13.51
CA LYS A 79 -10.37 -6.20 13.78
C LYS A 79 -11.57 -6.26 14.72
N LYS A 80 -12.48 -7.20 14.50
CA LYS A 80 -13.66 -7.40 15.35
C LYS A 80 -13.29 -7.84 16.76
N ASP A 81 -12.33 -8.74 16.89
CA ASP A 81 -11.90 -9.26 18.20
C ASP A 81 -11.06 -8.25 18.98
N TYR A 82 -10.33 -7.38 18.28
CA TYR A 82 -9.40 -6.42 18.87
C TYR A 82 -9.52 -5.01 18.23
N PRO A 83 -10.67 -4.32 18.37
CA PRO A 83 -10.98 -3.11 17.61
C PRO A 83 -10.01 -1.93 17.84
N GLY A 84 -9.46 -1.81 19.05
CA GLY A 84 -8.48 -0.78 19.40
C GLY A 84 -7.01 -1.17 19.14
N ARG A 85 -6.74 -2.41 18.71
CA ARG A 85 -5.38 -2.92 18.48
C ARG A 85 -5.10 -3.21 17.01
N VAL A 86 -6.12 -3.16 16.16
CA VAL A 86 -6.02 -3.45 14.72
C VAL A 86 -6.43 -2.24 13.93
N THR A 87 -5.55 -1.78 13.05
CA THR A 87 -5.82 -0.72 12.09
C THR A 87 -5.69 -1.27 10.69
N LEU A 88 -6.71 -1.05 9.86
CA LEU A 88 -6.71 -1.44 8.46
C LEU A 88 -6.61 -0.16 7.63
N ILE A 89 -5.50 0.03 6.93
CA ILE A 89 -5.33 1.10 5.96
C ILE A 89 -5.92 0.63 4.63
N GLY A 90 -6.65 1.50 3.94
CA GLY A 90 -7.24 1.22 2.63
C GLY A 90 -6.26 1.55 1.51
N GLY A 91 -5.88 0.52 0.75
CA GLY A 91 -5.08 0.66 -0.46
C GLY A 91 -5.91 0.93 -1.72
N ASN A 92 -5.25 1.19 -2.84
CA ASN A 92 -5.96 1.46 -4.10
C ASN A 92 -6.68 0.22 -4.61
N ARG A 93 -6.15 -0.99 -4.41
CA ARG A 93 -6.82 -2.22 -4.82
C ARG A 93 -8.08 -2.46 -4.01
N ASP A 94 -8.06 -2.12 -2.72
CA ASP A 94 -9.21 -2.23 -1.82
C ASP A 94 -10.34 -1.31 -2.27
N LEU A 95 -10.03 -0.02 -2.40
CA LEU A 95 -11.00 1.02 -2.78
C LEU A 95 -11.53 0.80 -4.22
N ASN A 96 -10.70 0.29 -5.13
CA ASN A 96 -11.15 -0.08 -6.48
C ASN A 96 -12.26 -1.15 -6.49
N LYS A 97 -12.45 -1.92 -5.41
CA LYS A 97 -13.54 -2.91 -5.32
C LYS A 97 -14.92 -2.27 -5.18
N MET A 98 -15.00 -0.96 -4.90
CA MET A 98 -16.25 -0.20 -5.02
C MET A 98 -16.86 -0.32 -6.44
N ASN A 99 -16.04 -0.56 -7.46
CA ASN A 99 -16.52 -0.80 -8.83
C ASN A 99 -17.47 -1.99 -8.93
N PHE A 100 -17.30 -3.03 -8.10
CA PHE A 100 -18.18 -4.21 -8.09
C PHE A 100 -19.62 -3.86 -7.71
N GLY A 101 -19.82 -2.83 -6.88
CA GLY A 101 -21.16 -2.37 -6.50
C GLY A 101 -21.82 -1.42 -7.50
N SER A 102 -21.07 -0.82 -8.43
CA SER A 102 -21.54 0.31 -9.22
C SER A 102 -21.47 0.14 -10.73
N LEU A 103 -20.35 -0.38 -11.26
CA LEU A 103 -20.08 -0.36 -12.71
C LEU A 103 -20.68 -1.55 -13.46
N PHE A 104 -21.28 -2.49 -12.74
CA PHE A 104 -21.83 -3.73 -13.27
C PHE A 104 -23.31 -3.91 -12.94
N THR A 105 -24.02 -2.82 -12.63
CA THR A 105 -25.49 -2.86 -12.56
C THR A 105 -26.07 -2.98 -13.97
N ASP A 106 -27.29 -3.50 -14.09
CA ASP A 106 -27.88 -3.68 -15.42
C ASP A 106 -28.10 -2.34 -16.13
N ALA A 107 -28.40 -1.28 -15.36
CA ALA A 107 -28.44 0.11 -15.86
C ALA A 107 -27.07 0.59 -16.36
N ALA A 108 -25.98 0.32 -15.62
CA ALA A 108 -24.64 0.69 -16.04
C ALA A 108 -24.22 -0.03 -17.33
N ILE A 109 -24.53 -1.33 -17.45
CA ILE A 109 -24.26 -2.10 -18.67
C ILE A 109 -25.11 -1.59 -19.84
N ALA A 110 -26.39 -1.30 -19.63
CA ALA A 110 -27.26 -0.75 -20.67
C ALA A 110 -26.77 0.62 -21.18
N ALA A 111 -26.23 1.46 -20.29
CA ALA A 111 -25.70 2.77 -20.63
C ALA A 111 -24.43 2.73 -21.51
N LEU A 112 -23.71 1.61 -21.56
CA LEU A 112 -22.59 1.42 -22.50
C LEU A 112 -23.06 1.25 -23.95
N GLY A 113 -24.32 0.88 -24.16
CA GLY A 113 -24.85 0.49 -25.46
C GLY A 113 -24.34 -0.89 -25.90
N PRO A 114 -24.85 -1.40 -27.04
CA PRO A 114 -24.49 -2.73 -27.53
C PRO A 114 -23.14 -2.79 -28.23
N ASP A 115 -22.61 -1.67 -28.76
CA ASP A 115 -21.41 -1.66 -29.60
C ASP A 115 -20.11 -1.73 -28.78
N PRO A 116 -19.30 -2.80 -28.90
CA PRO A 116 -18.02 -2.89 -28.22
C PRO A 116 -17.02 -1.79 -28.56
N ALA A 117 -17.07 -1.21 -29.76
CA ALA A 117 -16.16 -0.14 -30.18
C ALA A 117 -16.49 1.20 -29.50
N ALA A 118 -17.72 1.36 -29.00
CA ALA A 118 -18.17 2.57 -28.31
C ALA A 118 -17.84 2.57 -26.81
N VAL A 119 -17.38 1.45 -26.24
CA VAL A 119 -17.04 1.35 -24.82
C VAL A 119 -15.79 2.19 -24.51
N PRO A 120 -15.87 3.20 -23.62
CA PRO A 120 -14.76 4.12 -23.38
C PRO A 120 -13.64 3.46 -22.57
N ILE A 121 -12.40 3.81 -22.90
CA ILE A 121 -11.23 3.52 -22.06
C ILE A 121 -11.33 4.37 -20.79
N PRO A 122 -11.09 3.81 -19.58
CA PRO A 122 -11.12 4.58 -18.35
C PRO A 122 -10.13 5.74 -18.36
N PHE A 123 -10.52 6.89 -17.81
CA PHE A 123 -9.73 8.13 -17.87
C PHE A 123 -8.29 7.97 -17.33
N PHE A 124 -8.09 7.13 -16.32
CA PHE A 124 -6.77 6.91 -15.73
C PHE A 124 -5.82 6.17 -16.69
N MET A 125 -6.37 5.36 -17.60
CA MET A 125 -5.64 4.70 -18.69
C MET A 125 -5.64 5.52 -19.98
N ALA A 126 -6.31 6.67 -20.03
CA ALA A 126 -6.28 7.53 -21.20
C ALA A 126 -4.81 7.91 -21.48
N HIS A 127 -4.38 7.69 -22.72
CA HIS A 127 -3.00 7.87 -23.20
C HIS A 127 -1.97 6.85 -22.72
N ASP A 128 -2.37 5.78 -22.01
CA ASP A 128 -1.47 4.65 -21.78
C ASP A 128 -1.34 3.83 -23.09
N PRO A 129 -0.13 3.75 -23.70
CA PRO A 129 0.07 2.99 -24.94
C PRO A 129 -0.17 1.48 -24.77
N LYS A 130 -0.21 0.97 -23.53
CA LYS A 130 -0.51 -0.43 -23.20
C LYS A 130 -2.00 -0.67 -22.94
N ALA A 131 -2.84 0.37 -22.97
CA ALA A 131 -4.28 0.22 -22.72
C ALA A 131 -4.94 -0.66 -23.79
N VAL A 132 -5.64 -1.70 -23.34
CA VAL A 132 -6.41 -2.60 -24.22
C VAL A 132 -7.86 -2.15 -24.25
N SER A 133 -8.34 -1.77 -25.44
CA SER A 133 -9.77 -1.43 -25.63
C SER A 133 -10.67 -2.64 -25.40
N TYR A 134 -11.93 -2.40 -25.04
CA TYR A 134 -12.90 -3.49 -24.83
C TYR A 134 -13.11 -4.33 -26.10
N ALA A 135 -13.23 -3.69 -27.27
CA ALA A 135 -13.34 -4.39 -28.55
C ALA A 135 -12.13 -5.28 -28.85
N THR A 136 -10.91 -4.77 -28.61
CA THR A 136 -9.66 -5.55 -28.76
C THR A 136 -9.63 -6.75 -27.81
N TYR A 137 -10.02 -6.55 -26.55
CA TYR A 137 -10.07 -7.62 -25.56
C TYR A 137 -11.05 -8.73 -25.95
N LEU A 138 -12.24 -8.39 -26.46
CA LEU A 138 -13.20 -9.38 -26.96
C LEU A 138 -12.64 -10.21 -28.11
N GLN A 139 -11.93 -9.59 -29.06
CA GLN A 139 -11.32 -10.31 -30.18
C GLN A 139 -10.24 -11.28 -29.69
N GLN A 140 -9.37 -10.81 -28.79
CA GLN A 140 -8.29 -11.63 -28.19
C GLN A 140 -8.83 -12.81 -27.36
N ASN A 141 -10.05 -12.70 -26.82
CA ASN A 141 -10.68 -13.70 -25.96
C ASN A 141 -11.97 -14.28 -26.59
N SER A 142 -12.04 -14.30 -27.92
CA SER A 142 -13.24 -14.70 -28.67
C SER A 142 -13.73 -16.12 -28.38
N SER A 143 -12.84 -17.02 -27.96
CA SER A 143 -13.20 -18.39 -27.55
C SER A 143 -13.91 -18.47 -26.20
N ARG A 144 -13.81 -17.43 -25.36
CA ARG A 144 -14.42 -17.39 -24.02
C ARG A 144 -15.87 -16.92 -24.05
N PHE A 145 -16.20 -16.00 -24.96
CA PHE A 145 -17.49 -15.32 -24.96
C PHE A 145 -18.37 -15.76 -26.13
N ALA A 146 -19.67 -15.92 -25.86
CA ALA A 146 -20.65 -16.31 -26.88
C ALA A 146 -20.84 -15.25 -27.99
N SER A 147 -20.50 -13.99 -27.73
CA SER A 147 -20.54 -12.90 -28.70
C SER A 147 -19.33 -11.98 -28.52
N THR A 148 -18.75 -11.58 -29.65
CA THR A 148 -17.70 -10.54 -29.73
C THR A 148 -18.19 -9.24 -30.36
N THR A 149 -19.45 -9.21 -30.81
CA THR A 149 -20.07 -8.07 -31.50
C THR A 149 -21.06 -7.31 -30.63
N THR A 150 -21.28 -7.75 -29.38
CA THR A 150 -22.20 -7.10 -28.45
C THR A 150 -21.59 -7.01 -27.05
N VAL A 151 -21.80 -5.87 -26.37
CA VAL A 151 -21.46 -5.71 -24.96
C VAL A 151 -22.31 -6.64 -24.10
N THR A 152 -21.66 -7.48 -23.28
CA THR A 152 -22.35 -8.26 -22.25
C THR A 152 -21.76 -7.93 -20.89
N LYS A 153 -22.56 -8.10 -19.83
CA LYS A 153 -22.13 -7.88 -18.44
C LYS A 153 -20.90 -8.71 -18.09
N LEU A 154 -20.89 -9.99 -18.48
CA LEU A 154 -19.80 -10.92 -18.19
C LEU A 154 -18.50 -10.53 -18.91
N SER A 155 -18.56 -10.28 -20.22
CA SER A 155 -17.36 -9.91 -20.97
C SER A 155 -16.82 -8.53 -20.56
N TYR A 156 -17.70 -7.57 -20.26
CA TYR A 156 -17.30 -6.27 -19.71
C TYR A 156 -16.65 -6.43 -18.33
N PHE A 157 -17.21 -7.28 -17.46
CA PHE A 157 -16.65 -7.60 -16.16
C PHE A 157 -15.24 -8.20 -16.27
N CYS A 158 -15.05 -9.22 -17.12
CA CYS A 158 -13.74 -9.83 -17.34
C CYS A 158 -12.72 -8.83 -17.91
N TRP A 159 -13.11 -7.98 -18.87
CA TRP A 159 -12.24 -6.91 -19.37
C TRP A 159 -11.84 -5.92 -18.27
N ARG A 160 -12.78 -5.50 -17.42
CA ARG A 160 -12.47 -4.59 -16.31
C ARG A 160 -11.47 -5.20 -15.35
N LEU A 161 -11.63 -6.47 -14.97
CA LEU A 161 -10.68 -7.18 -14.12
C LEU A 161 -9.28 -7.27 -14.77
N ASP A 162 -9.21 -7.77 -15.99
CA ASP A 162 -7.92 -8.08 -16.64
C ASP A 162 -7.16 -6.83 -17.08
N CYS A 163 -7.87 -5.81 -17.55
CA CYS A 163 -7.25 -4.67 -18.24
C CYS A 163 -7.26 -3.39 -17.43
N THR A 164 -8.20 -3.19 -16.49
CA THR A 164 -8.39 -1.87 -15.85
C THR A 164 -8.22 -1.87 -14.34
N MET A 165 -8.40 -3.02 -13.68
CA MET A 165 -8.29 -3.16 -12.23
C MET A 165 -6.97 -3.80 -11.77
N GLY A 166 -6.06 -4.08 -12.71
CA GLY A 166 -4.72 -4.60 -12.39
C GLY A 166 -4.68 -6.06 -11.92
N CYS A 167 -5.78 -6.80 -12.06
CA CYS A 167 -5.95 -8.13 -11.48
C CYS A 167 -6.18 -9.19 -12.58
N LYS A 168 -5.23 -9.28 -13.52
CA LYS A 168 -5.28 -10.24 -14.62
C LYS A 168 -5.35 -11.69 -14.11
N GLY A 169 -6.30 -12.46 -14.64
CA GLY A 169 -6.50 -13.87 -14.28
C GLY A 169 -7.28 -14.09 -12.97
N LEU A 170 -7.70 -13.02 -12.29
CA LEU A 170 -8.43 -13.09 -11.02
C LEU A 170 -9.73 -13.90 -11.14
N PHE A 171 -10.42 -13.78 -12.28
CA PHE A 171 -11.68 -14.49 -12.52
C PHE A 171 -11.49 -16.01 -12.46
N ASP A 172 -10.45 -16.52 -13.11
CA ASP A 172 -10.19 -17.95 -13.20
C ASP A 172 -9.67 -18.51 -11.87
N GLN A 173 -8.88 -17.72 -11.14
CA GLN A 173 -8.51 -18.02 -9.76
C GLN A 173 -9.73 -18.11 -8.84
N ARG A 174 -10.70 -17.20 -8.98
CA ARG A 174 -11.97 -17.27 -8.22
C ARG A 174 -12.79 -18.48 -8.58
N LYS A 175 -12.84 -18.85 -9.86
CA LYS A 175 -13.50 -20.07 -10.30
C LYS A 175 -12.89 -21.30 -9.62
N GLN A 176 -11.56 -21.43 -9.61
CA GLN A 176 -10.86 -22.53 -8.96
C GLN A 176 -11.15 -22.60 -7.46
N TYR A 177 -11.14 -21.45 -6.78
CA TYR A 177 -11.49 -21.37 -5.37
C TYR A 177 -12.93 -21.81 -5.10
N LEU A 178 -13.90 -21.28 -5.84
CA LEU A 178 -15.29 -21.66 -5.63
C LEU A 178 -15.53 -23.15 -5.93
N GLN A 179 -14.84 -23.71 -6.93
CA GLN A 179 -14.88 -25.14 -7.22
C GLN A 179 -14.33 -25.98 -6.06
N SER A 180 -13.26 -25.53 -5.38
CA SER A 180 -12.69 -26.27 -4.23
C SER A 180 -13.61 -26.28 -3.00
N LEU A 181 -14.54 -25.33 -2.91
CA LEU A 181 -15.57 -25.27 -1.86
C LEU A 181 -16.81 -26.12 -2.18
N GLN A 182 -17.00 -26.56 -3.43
CA GLN A 182 -18.18 -27.33 -3.80
C GLN A 182 -18.11 -28.76 -3.21
N PRO A 183 -19.23 -29.30 -2.71
CA PRO A 183 -19.31 -30.71 -2.36
C PRO A 183 -18.98 -31.60 -3.56
N GLN A 184 -18.43 -32.79 -3.30
CA GLN A 184 -18.19 -33.77 -4.36
C GLN A 184 -19.50 -34.08 -5.11
N GLY A 185 -19.44 -34.05 -6.44
CA GLY A 185 -20.59 -34.32 -7.32
C GLY A 185 -21.53 -33.13 -7.54
N ALA A 186 -21.22 -31.94 -7.03
CA ALA A 186 -21.96 -30.72 -7.36
C ALA A 186 -21.86 -30.38 -8.86
N ALA A 187 -22.87 -29.69 -9.38
CA ALA A 187 -22.86 -29.22 -10.75
C ALA A 187 -21.69 -28.22 -11.00
N PRO A 188 -21.06 -28.25 -12.19
CA PRO A 188 -20.00 -27.31 -12.51
C PRO A 188 -20.44 -25.85 -12.42
N LEU A 189 -19.60 -25.00 -11.83
CA LEU A 189 -19.86 -23.55 -11.79
C LEU A 189 -19.87 -22.93 -13.19
N THR A 190 -20.87 -22.11 -13.44
CA THR A 190 -20.94 -21.26 -14.63
C THR A 190 -20.09 -20.01 -14.46
N GLU A 191 -19.74 -19.32 -15.55
CA GLU A 191 -19.09 -18.02 -15.46
C GLU A 191 -19.98 -16.97 -14.77
N ALA A 192 -21.30 -17.08 -14.92
CA ALA A 192 -22.24 -16.21 -14.23
C ALA A 192 -22.18 -16.41 -12.71
N ASP A 193 -22.01 -17.64 -12.22
CA ASP A 193 -21.87 -17.91 -10.78
C ASP A 193 -20.63 -17.24 -10.20
N VAL A 194 -19.51 -17.30 -10.92
CA VAL A 194 -18.23 -16.67 -10.52
C VAL A 194 -18.37 -15.16 -10.50
N MET A 195 -18.89 -14.55 -11.57
CA MET A 195 -19.16 -13.11 -11.63
C MET A 195 -20.06 -12.67 -10.49
N ASN A 196 -21.17 -13.36 -10.26
CA ASN A 196 -22.12 -13.03 -9.20
C ASN A 196 -21.49 -13.14 -7.81
N HIS A 197 -20.52 -14.04 -7.61
CA HIS A 197 -19.77 -14.09 -6.36
C HIS A 197 -18.97 -12.80 -6.10
N PHE A 198 -18.29 -12.25 -7.11
CA PHE A 198 -17.63 -10.95 -6.99
C PHE A 198 -18.62 -9.83 -6.71
N LEU A 199 -19.70 -9.75 -7.48
CA LEU A 199 -20.69 -8.66 -7.33
C LEU A 199 -21.34 -8.69 -5.94
N ARG A 200 -21.70 -9.88 -5.43
CA ARG A 200 -22.24 -10.04 -4.07
C ARG A 200 -21.26 -9.66 -2.97
N SER A 201 -19.95 -9.74 -3.21
CA SER A 201 -18.95 -9.32 -2.21
C SER A 201 -19.05 -7.83 -1.86
N ALA A 202 -19.55 -7.03 -2.80
CA ALA A 202 -19.74 -5.58 -2.66
C ALA A 202 -21.19 -5.18 -2.33
N GLN A 203 -22.05 -6.14 -1.96
CA GLN A 203 -23.41 -5.93 -1.48
C GLN A 203 -23.49 -6.07 0.05
N PRO A 204 -24.58 -5.63 0.73
CA PRO A 204 -24.71 -5.78 2.18
C PRO A 204 -24.40 -7.20 2.68
N GLY A 205 -23.50 -7.30 3.66
CA GLY A 205 -22.98 -8.56 4.22
C GLY A 205 -21.79 -9.16 3.47
N GLY A 206 -21.53 -8.74 2.23
CA GLY A 206 -20.39 -9.17 1.43
C GLY A 206 -19.03 -8.74 2.02
N ILE A 207 -17.97 -9.48 1.69
CA ILE A 207 -16.64 -9.27 2.28
C ILE A 207 -16.04 -7.90 1.94
N VAL A 208 -16.12 -7.44 0.68
CA VAL A 208 -15.66 -6.11 0.27
C VAL A 208 -16.50 -5.03 0.97
N TYR A 209 -17.82 -5.23 1.04
CA TYR A 209 -18.73 -4.29 1.69
C TYR A 209 -18.39 -4.08 3.16
N ARG A 210 -18.08 -5.16 3.89
CA ARG A 210 -17.66 -5.10 5.31
C ARG A 210 -16.23 -4.58 5.47
N TYR A 211 -15.30 -5.01 4.63
CA TYR A 211 -13.90 -4.57 4.70
C TYR A 211 -13.80 -3.05 4.54
N LEU A 212 -14.53 -2.48 3.57
CA LEU A 212 -14.55 -1.04 3.35
C LEU A 212 -15.16 -0.23 4.50
N ASP A 213 -15.96 -0.82 5.41
CA ASP A 213 -16.42 -0.11 6.62
C ASP A 213 -15.30 0.09 7.65
N GLU A 214 -14.28 -0.78 7.63
CA GLU A 214 -13.25 -0.83 8.66
C GLU A 214 -11.96 -0.09 8.26
N ILE A 215 -11.83 0.32 6.99
CA ILE A 215 -10.63 0.98 6.50
C ILE A 215 -10.50 2.42 6.99
N GLN A 216 -9.25 2.84 7.13
CA GLN A 216 -8.82 4.22 7.27
C GLN A 216 -7.90 4.58 6.09
N ILE A 217 -7.81 5.85 5.72
CA ILE A 217 -6.84 6.30 4.71
C ILE A 217 -5.47 6.53 5.33
N ALA A 218 -5.46 6.95 6.60
CA ALA A 218 -4.24 7.19 7.35
C ALA A 218 -4.47 6.92 8.84
N ALA A 219 -3.40 6.63 9.57
CA ALA A 219 -3.43 6.52 11.03
C ALA A 219 -2.14 7.04 11.66
N VAL A 220 -2.23 7.59 12.87
CA VAL A 220 -1.04 7.93 13.67
C VAL A 220 -1.02 7.08 14.93
N ILE A 221 0.04 6.30 15.11
CA ILE A 221 0.22 5.41 16.26
C ILE A 221 1.65 5.56 16.76
N ASP A 222 1.81 5.97 18.02
CA ASP A 222 3.11 6.05 18.70
C ASP A 222 4.18 6.83 17.91
N GLY A 223 3.79 7.99 17.35
CA GLY A 223 4.67 8.86 16.56
C GLY A 223 4.97 8.36 15.14
N THR A 224 4.27 7.32 14.70
CA THR A 224 4.36 6.78 13.33
C THR A 224 3.08 7.09 12.55
N LEU A 225 3.22 7.70 11.38
CA LEU A 225 2.14 7.87 10.40
C LEU A 225 2.10 6.65 9.47
N PHE A 226 0.93 6.05 9.30
CA PHE A 226 0.67 4.98 8.36
C PHE A 226 -0.18 5.51 7.22
N VAL A 227 0.28 5.32 5.99
CA VAL A 227 -0.45 5.57 4.75
C VAL A 227 -0.16 4.42 3.79
N HIS A 228 -1.00 4.22 2.77
CA HIS A 228 -0.75 3.14 1.81
C HIS A 228 0.35 3.51 0.79
N GLY A 229 0.33 4.71 0.21
CA GLY A 229 1.22 5.13 -0.88
C GLY A 229 2.44 5.93 -0.42
N ALA A 230 2.36 7.26 -0.45
CA ALA A 230 3.44 8.12 0.00
C ALA A 230 2.91 9.51 0.35
N ILE A 231 3.72 10.24 1.13
CA ILE A 231 3.52 11.66 1.42
C ILE A 231 4.52 12.51 0.64
N ASN A 232 4.08 13.69 0.21
CA ASN A 232 4.89 14.68 -0.49
C ASN A 232 4.31 16.08 -0.25
N LYS A 233 5.00 17.11 -0.76
CA LYS A 233 4.58 18.52 -0.62
C LYS A 233 3.16 18.81 -1.11
N SER A 234 2.69 18.08 -2.13
CA SER A 234 1.40 18.32 -2.76
C SER A 234 0.22 17.69 -2.02
N ASN A 235 0.44 16.58 -1.32
CA ASN A 235 -0.63 15.82 -0.65
C ASN A 235 -0.66 15.99 0.88
N ALA A 236 0.48 16.30 1.50
CA ALA A 236 0.59 16.40 2.95
C ALA A 236 -0.26 17.56 3.47
N GLY A 237 -1.13 17.28 4.44
CA GLY A 237 -2.07 18.25 5.00
C GLY A 237 -3.32 18.51 4.16
N PHE A 238 -3.42 17.98 2.93
CA PHE A 238 -4.57 18.25 2.05
C PHE A 238 -5.73 17.28 2.29
N ILE A 239 -6.95 17.81 2.38
CA ILE A 239 -8.20 17.05 2.45
C ILE A 239 -9.09 17.50 1.28
N PRO A 240 -9.36 16.63 0.28
CA PRO A 240 -10.26 16.96 -0.82
C PRO A 240 -11.71 17.13 -0.35
N THR A 241 -12.53 17.87 -1.10
CA THR A 241 -13.99 17.88 -0.89
C THR A 241 -14.67 16.73 -1.65
N PRO A 242 -15.93 16.38 -1.31
CA PRO A 242 -16.74 15.45 -2.10
C PRO A 242 -17.06 15.92 -3.53
N SER A 243 -16.63 17.13 -3.94
CA SER A 243 -16.77 17.61 -5.32
C SER A 243 -15.77 16.96 -6.28
N LEU A 244 -14.76 16.25 -5.77
CA LEU A 244 -13.80 15.48 -6.57
C LEU A 244 -14.53 14.50 -7.52
N PHE A 245 -14.07 14.45 -8.77
CA PHE A 245 -14.73 13.71 -9.85
C PHE A 245 -13.85 12.55 -10.33
N GLU A 246 -14.48 11.42 -10.70
CA GLU A 246 -13.82 10.26 -11.33
C GLU A 246 -13.46 10.57 -12.79
N GLY A 247 -12.54 11.50 -12.98
CA GLY A 247 -12.06 11.97 -14.28
C GLY A 247 -10.69 12.63 -14.16
N VAL A 248 -10.16 13.11 -15.29
CA VAL A 248 -8.95 13.95 -15.27
C VAL A 248 -9.36 15.31 -14.71
N ALA A 249 -8.65 15.79 -13.68
CA ALA A 249 -8.90 17.12 -13.14
C ALA A 249 -8.40 18.19 -14.12
N GLU A 250 -9.31 19.07 -14.54
CA GLU A 250 -9.02 20.19 -15.46
C GLU A 250 -8.48 21.44 -14.74
N GLY A 251 -8.65 21.53 -13.42
CA GLY A 251 -8.29 22.68 -12.60
C GLY A 251 -7.67 22.28 -11.26
N GLU A 252 -7.58 23.23 -10.33
CA GLU A 252 -7.19 22.90 -8.96
C GLU A 252 -8.22 22.00 -8.29
N VAL A 253 -7.73 20.99 -7.56
CA VAL A 253 -8.60 20.13 -6.75
C VAL A 253 -9.07 20.92 -5.55
N GLU A 254 -10.38 21.02 -5.39
CA GLU A 254 -11.02 21.67 -4.26
C GLU A 254 -10.76 20.87 -2.98
N GLY A 255 -10.39 21.58 -1.91
CA GLY A 255 -10.09 20.98 -0.63
C GLY A 255 -9.53 21.99 0.36
N THR A 256 -9.16 21.48 1.53
CA THR A 256 -8.57 22.27 2.59
C THR A 256 -7.15 21.77 2.87
N ASN A 257 -6.18 22.69 2.95
CA ASN A 257 -4.85 22.37 3.45
C ASN A 257 -4.77 22.71 4.95
N VAL A 258 -4.75 21.67 5.78
CA VAL A 258 -4.67 21.76 7.24
C VAL A 258 -3.34 22.33 7.70
N PHE A 259 -2.24 21.98 7.04
CA PHE A 259 -0.90 22.45 7.41
C PHE A 259 -0.74 23.94 7.11
N ALA A 260 -1.24 24.40 5.96
CA ALA A 260 -1.20 25.81 5.57
C ALA A 260 -1.93 26.76 6.53
N ARG A 261 -2.88 26.24 7.34
CA ARG A 261 -3.58 27.00 8.39
C ARG A 261 -3.03 26.75 9.80
N GLY A 262 -1.90 26.04 9.93
CA GLY A 262 -1.26 25.72 11.21
C GLY A 262 -1.90 24.57 11.99
N GLY A 263 -2.73 23.74 11.35
CA GLY A 263 -3.34 22.55 11.98
C GLY A 263 -2.37 21.37 12.08
N SER A 264 -2.73 20.39 12.91
CA SER A 264 -1.90 19.22 13.22
C SER A 264 -2.04 18.06 12.20
N VAL A 265 -1.11 17.10 12.26
CA VAL A 265 -1.23 15.83 11.54
C VAL A 265 -2.47 15.05 11.97
N GLN A 266 -2.85 15.09 13.25
CA GLN A 266 -4.05 14.39 13.74
C GLN A 266 -5.31 14.97 13.12
N GLU A 267 -5.43 16.31 13.02
CA GLU A 267 -6.55 16.95 12.32
C GLU A 267 -6.62 16.55 10.84
N TRP A 268 -5.46 16.46 10.18
CA TRP A 268 -5.40 16.04 8.79
C TRP A 268 -5.84 14.58 8.60
N VAL A 269 -5.33 13.68 9.44
CA VAL A 269 -5.68 12.25 9.43
C VAL A 269 -7.17 12.04 9.73
N ASP A 270 -7.71 12.71 10.74
CA ASP A 270 -9.14 12.63 11.08
C ASP A 270 -10.00 13.13 9.93
N GLY A 271 -9.59 14.23 9.28
CA GLY A 271 -10.29 14.78 8.11
C GLY A 271 -10.24 13.86 6.89
N LEU A 272 -9.10 13.24 6.59
CA LEU A 272 -8.97 12.24 5.52
C LEU A 272 -9.83 11.00 5.79
N ASN A 273 -9.85 10.52 7.03
CA ASN A 273 -10.66 9.37 7.43
C ASN A 273 -12.16 9.69 7.40
N ALA A 274 -12.56 10.91 7.78
CA ALA A 274 -13.94 11.37 7.64
C ALA A 274 -14.37 11.48 6.17
N PHE A 275 -13.49 11.99 5.29
CA PHE A 275 -13.70 12.02 3.84
C PHE A 275 -13.93 10.60 3.29
N ALA A 276 -13.10 9.63 3.66
CA ALA A 276 -13.25 8.26 3.20
C ALA A 276 -14.48 7.55 3.77
N ALA A 277 -14.75 7.69 5.07
CA ALA A 277 -15.96 7.14 5.68
C ALA A 277 -17.23 7.71 5.04
N GLY A 278 -17.23 9.01 4.71
CA GLY A 278 -18.28 9.65 3.91
C GLY A 278 -18.41 9.01 2.53
N GLY A 279 -17.29 8.71 1.86
CA GLY A 279 -17.26 8.11 0.54
C GLY A 279 -17.84 6.70 0.53
N VAL A 280 -17.45 5.87 1.49
CA VAL A 280 -18.00 4.52 1.65
C VAL A 280 -19.49 4.58 1.97
N LYS A 281 -19.92 5.45 2.89
CA LYS A 281 -21.33 5.64 3.22
C LYS A 281 -22.15 6.05 1.99
N ASP A 282 -21.64 7.00 1.21
CA ASP A 282 -22.32 7.50 0.02
C ASP A 282 -22.40 6.43 -1.07
N TRP A 283 -21.34 5.65 -1.29
CA TRP A 283 -21.34 4.49 -2.19
C TRP A 283 -22.39 3.45 -1.82
N LYS A 284 -22.55 3.17 -0.53
CA LYS A 284 -23.57 2.23 -0.03
C LYS A 284 -24.99 2.75 -0.22
N ALA A 285 -25.18 4.06 -0.09
CA ALA A 285 -26.49 4.68 -0.22
C ALA A 285 -26.91 4.88 -1.70
N ARG A 286 -25.95 5.16 -2.58
CA ARG A 286 -26.18 5.49 -3.99
C ARG A 286 -25.19 4.74 -4.90
N PRO A 287 -25.25 3.42 -4.96
CA PRO A 287 -24.27 2.63 -5.69
C PRO A 287 -24.32 2.83 -7.21
N GLU A 288 -25.47 3.24 -7.74
CA GLU A 288 -25.69 3.43 -9.18
C GLU A 288 -25.13 4.74 -9.72
N ILE A 289 -24.81 4.75 -11.02
CA ILE A 289 -24.41 5.96 -11.73
C ILE A 289 -25.67 6.77 -12.05
N ASP A 290 -25.72 8.00 -11.56
CA ASP A 290 -26.75 8.96 -11.90
C ASP A 290 -26.73 9.28 -13.40
N PRO A 291 -27.84 9.09 -14.13
CA PRO A 291 -27.88 9.26 -15.58
C PRO A 291 -27.70 10.72 -16.02
N VAL A 292 -27.99 11.69 -15.16
CA VAL A 292 -27.88 13.13 -15.43
C VAL A 292 -26.49 13.63 -15.08
N THR A 293 -26.03 13.41 -13.85
CA THR A 293 -24.74 13.94 -13.40
C THR A 293 -23.56 13.08 -13.82
N LYS A 294 -23.80 11.83 -14.27
CA LYS A 294 -22.78 10.81 -14.55
C LYS A 294 -21.87 10.52 -13.34
N ARG A 295 -22.40 10.69 -12.13
CA ARG A 295 -21.68 10.42 -10.87
C ARG A 295 -22.35 9.26 -10.15
N ARG A 296 -21.56 8.51 -9.40
CA ARG A 296 -22.06 7.50 -8.45
C ARG A 296 -21.73 7.92 -7.02
N GLY A 297 -22.45 7.37 -6.06
CA GLY A 297 -22.12 7.51 -4.64
C GLY A 297 -20.69 7.03 -4.37
N GLY A 298 -19.97 7.80 -3.56
CA GLY A 298 -18.57 7.51 -3.21
C GLY A 298 -17.59 7.59 -4.39
N GLY A 299 -18.02 8.10 -5.55
CA GLY A 299 -17.14 8.26 -6.70
C GLY A 299 -15.96 9.18 -6.42
N TYR A 300 -16.12 10.19 -5.58
CA TYR A 300 -15.01 11.04 -5.15
C TYR A 300 -13.92 10.27 -4.38
N LEU A 301 -14.29 9.22 -3.63
CA LEU A 301 -13.32 8.37 -2.95
C LEU A 301 -12.63 7.43 -3.93
N ALA A 302 -13.36 6.87 -4.89
CA ALA A 302 -12.76 6.11 -5.98
C ALA A 302 -11.80 6.97 -6.83
N ALA A 303 -12.15 8.24 -7.09
CA ALA A 303 -11.28 9.21 -7.74
C ALA A 303 -10.00 9.49 -6.94
N TYR A 304 -10.07 9.45 -5.61
CA TYR A 304 -8.90 9.62 -4.74
C TYR A 304 -7.84 8.53 -4.94
N CYS A 305 -8.20 7.40 -5.54
CA CYS A 305 -7.27 6.33 -5.94
C CYS A 305 -6.57 6.59 -7.27
N HIS A 306 -6.61 7.82 -7.81
CA HIS A 306 -6.00 8.14 -9.10
C HIS A 306 -5.29 9.50 -9.05
N GLU A 307 -4.00 9.53 -9.43
CA GLU A 307 -3.22 10.78 -9.48
C GLU A 307 -3.78 11.79 -10.49
N LYS A 308 -4.30 11.33 -11.64
CA LYS A 308 -4.89 12.22 -12.65
C LYS A 308 -6.16 12.94 -12.16
N ALA A 309 -6.92 12.32 -11.26
CA ALA A 309 -8.10 12.94 -10.66
C ALA A 309 -7.74 13.89 -9.51
N THR A 310 -6.67 13.58 -8.79
CA THR A 310 -6.27 14.36 -7.60
C THR A 310 -5.15 15.36 -7.86
N ARG A 311 -4.57 15.38 -9.07
CA ARG A 311 -3.35 16.12 -9.41
C ARG A 311 -2.23 15.88 -8.39
N GLY A 312 -2.05 14.62 -8.01
CA GLY A 312 -1.02 14.19 -7.06
C GLY A 312 -1.33 14.47 -5.58
N LYS A 313 -2.54 14.96 -5.24
CA LYS A 313 -2.94 15.26 -3.85
C LYS A 313 -3.44 14.04 -3.05
N THR A 314 -3.42 12.83 -3.62
CA THR A 314 -3.73 11.60 -2.89
C THR A 314 -2.54 11.09 -2.09
N VAL A 315 -2.78 10.37 -0.99
CA VAL A 315 -1.74 9.61 -0.24
C VAL A 315 -1.75 8.12 -0.57
N VAL A 316 -2.67 7.66 -1.41
CA VAL A 316 -2.88 6.23 -1.70
C VAL A 316 -1.99 5.73 -2.84
N ILE A 317 -1.78 6.53 -3.89
CA ILE A 317 -1.06 6.13 -5.11
C ILE A 317 0.39 6.61 -5.20
N PRO A 318 0.77 7.79 -4.68
CA PRO A 318 2.15 8.24 -4.81
C PRO A 318 3.12 7.24 -4.20
N ASN A 319 4.36 7.31 -4.65
CA ASN A 319 5.43 6.46 -4.13
C ASN A 319 6.71 7.27 -4.03
N PHE A 320 7.70 6.71 -3.32
CA PHE A 320 8.99 7.36 -3.11
C PHE A 320 10.01 7.09 -4.22
N THR A 321 9.65 6.38 -5.29
CA THR A 321 10.60 6.14 -6.39
C THR A 321 10.61 7.33 -7.34
N THR A 322 11.76 7.63 -7.95
CA THR A 322 11.88 8.76 -8.87
C THR A 322 11.82 8.30 -10.32
N PRO A 323 11.23 9.09 -11.25
CA PRO A 323 11.12 8.69 -12.66
C PRO A 323 12.46 8.56 -13.39
N LYS A 324 13.53 9.16 -12.86
CA LYS A 324 14.87 9.04 -13.45
C LYS A 324 15.53 7.78 -12.89
N LYS A 325 15.84 6.82 -13.75
CA LYS A 325 16.42 5.49 -13.42
C LYS A 325 17.71 5.52 -12.57
N ASP A 326 18.36 6.68 -12.47
CA ASP A 326 19.61 6.88 -11.73
C ASP A 326 19.44 7.78 -10.50
N LEU A 327 18.24 8.33 -10.26
CA LEU A 327 17.97 9.12 -9.07
C LEU A 327 17.52 8.22 -7.90
N PRO A 328 17.97 8.52 -6.69
CA PRO A 328 17.61 7.78 -5.49
C PRO A 328 16.10 7.80 -5.18
N LEU A 329 15.70 7.08 -4.13
CA LEU A 329 14.41 7.31 -3.49
C LEU A 329 14.26 8.80 -3.11
N GLY A 330 13.06 9.32 -3.30
CA GLY A 330 12.70 10.71 -3.06
C GLY A 330 12.56 10.98 -1.57
N PHE A 331 13.24 12.02 -1.10
CA PHE A 331 13.08 12.53 0.26
C PHE A 331 11.75 13.28 0.41
N VAL A 332 11.24 13.32 1.64
CA VAL A 332 10.08 14.15 2.01
C VAL A 332 10.52 15.61 2.13
N ASP A 333 9.71 16.52 1.59
CA ASP A 333 9.91 17.97 1.71
C ASP A 333 10.05 18.40 3.18
N LEU A 334 11.01 19.26 3.50
CA LEU A 334 11.36 19.56 4.89
C LEU A 334 10.30 20.39 5.61
N GLY A 335 9.48 21.18 4.89
CA GLY A 335 8.32 21.84 5.49
C GLY A 335 7.26 20.82 5.90
N VAL A 336 7.10 19.74 5.12
CA VAL A 336 6.24 18.61 5.53
C VAL A 336 6.83 17.93 6.77
N VAL A 337 8.14 17.67 6.82
CA VAL A 337 8.80 17.08 8.00
C VAL A 337 8.58 17.92 9.26
N GLU A 338 8.69 19.24 9.16
CA GLU A 338 8.43 20.15 10.28
C GLU A 338 7.00 19.98 10.82
N HIS A 339 6.00 19.97 9.94
CA HIS A 339 4.60 19.73 10.34
C HIS A 339 4.39 18.35 10.98
N LEU A 340 5.07 17.32 10.48
CA LEU A 340 5.06 15.99 11.10
C LEU A 340 5.65 16.03 12.51
N ASN A 341 6.87 16.57 12.65
CA ASN A 341 7.60 16.61 13.92
C ASN A 341 6.90 17.45 14.98
N THR A 342 6.36 18.62 14.61
CA THR A 342 5.58 19.47 15.51
C THR A 342 4.29 18.78 15.98
N SER A 343 3.76 17.83 15.21
CA SER A 343 2.63 16.97 15.58
C SER A 343 3.05 15.65 16.25
N GLY A 344 4.32 15.52 16.65
CA GLY A 344 4.87 14.34 17.32
C GLY A 344 5.11 13.13 16.42
N VAL A 345 5.10 13.31 15.09
CA VAL A 345 5.37 12.26 14.10
C VAL A 345 6.81 12.35 13.63
N PHE A 346 7.56 11.27 13.79
CA PHE A 346 8.98 11.15 13.40
C PHE A 346 9.24 9.94 12.51
N ARG A 347 8.20 9.16 12.18
CA ARG A 347 8.27 7.99 11.32
C ARG A 347 7.07 7.91 10.39
N VAL A 348 7.27 7.42 9.18
CA VAL A 348 6.20 7.03 8.23
C VAL A 348 6.37 5.56 7.84
N CYS A 349 5.29 4.81 7.81
CA CYS A 349 5.25 3.44 7.28
C CYS A 349 4.31 3.37 6.08
N THR A 350 4.74 2.71 5.01
CA THR A 350 4.00 2.69 3.75
C THR A 350 4.18 1.42 2.91
N GLY A 351 3.37 1.28 1.85
CA GLY A 351 3.39 0.20 0.87
C GLY A 351 3.28 0.68 -0.59
N HIS A 352 2.35 0.10 -1.36
CA HIS A 352 1.93 0.44 -2.74
C HIS A 352 2.90 0.13 -3.88
N LYS A 353 4.19 0.49 -3.74
CA LYS A 353 5.21 0.16 -4.74
C LYS A 353 6.29 -0.71 -4.13
N PRO A 354 6.57 -1.88 -4.73
CA PRO A 354 7.60 -2.75 -4.21
C PRO A 354 8.97 -2.15 -4.48
N ILE A 355 9.85 -2.21 -3.48
CA ILE A 355 11.23 -1.69 -3.58
C ILE A 355 12.26 -2.75 -3.13
N GLY A 356 11.87 -4.02 -3.17
CA GLY A 356 12.80 -5.13 -2.99
C GLY A 356 12.21 -6.29 -2.20
N GLU A 357 13.08 -7.19 -1.72
CA GLU A 357 12.66 -8.38 -0.96
C GLU A 357 12.41 -8.07 0.53
N MET A 358 12.92 -6.93 1.01
CA MET A 358 12.90 -6.49 2.41
C MET A 358 12.55 -5.02 2.51
N THR A 359 12.20 -4.57 3.71
CA THR A 359 11.80 -3.18 4.00
C THR A 359 12.95 -2.24 3.73
N VAL A 360 12.64 -1.13 3.07
CA VAL A 360 13.62 -0.11 2.69
C VAL A 360 13.30 1.15 3.48
N THR A 361 14.30 1.70 4.16
CA THR A 361 14.14 2.94 4.93
C THR A 361 14.62 4.13 4.11
N ILE A 362 13.95 5.28 4.13
CA ILE A 362 14.55 6.57 3.78
C ILE A 362 14.88 7.26 5.08
N GLN A 363 16.15 7.57 5.30
CA GLN A 363 16.63 8.24 6.51
C GLN A 363 16.99 9.69 6.19
N GLN A 364 16.29 10.62 6.82
CA GLN A 364 16.53 12.05 6.66
C GLN A 364 16.43 12.80 7.99
N PRO A 365 16.91 14.05 8.07
CA PRO A 365 16.74 14.85 9.29
C PRO A 365 15.27 14.91 9.72
N GLY A 366 15.00 14.58 10.98
CA GLY A 366 13.66 14.61 11.58
C GLY A 366 12.71 13.46 11.19
N LEU A 367 13.02 12.64 10.18
CA LEU A 367 12.07 11.63 9.69
C LEU A 367 12.75 10.35 9.19
N SER A 368 12.21 9.19 9.59
CA SER A 368 12.43 7.93 8.88
C SER A 368 11.17 7.48 8.14
N VAL A 369 11.33 6.97 6.93
CA VAL A 369 10.21 6.40 6.14
C VAL A 369 10.52 4.94 5.86
N HIS A 370 9.66 4.02 6.27
CA HIS A 370 9.82 2.59 6.01
C HIS A 370 8.82 2.11 4.96
N ILE A 371 9.35 1.65 3.84
CA ILE A 371 8.58 1.14 2.69
C ILE A 371 8.62 -0.39 2.77
N ALA A 372 7.48 -0.98 3.13
CA ALA A 372 7.37 -2.41 3.48
C ALA A 372 6.66 -3.24 2.41
N ASP A 373 6.40 -2.68 1.23
CA ASP A 373 5.91 -3.45 0.09
C ASP A 373 7.06 -4.28 -0.49
N ASN A 374 6.96 -5.61 -0.36
CA ASN A 374 7.84 -6.59 -1.00
C ASN A 374 7.08 -7.48 -1.99
N SER A 375 5.96 -6.99 -2.51
CA SER A 375 5.29 -7.61 -3.65
C SER A 375 6.23 -7.74 -4.84
N TYR A 376 6.06 -8.80 -5.63
CA TYR A 376 6.80 -8.96 -6.89
C TYR A 376 8.33 -9.01 -6.80
N CYS A 377 8.89 -9.20 -5.60
CA CYS A 377 10.34 -9.24 -5.38
C CYS A 377 11.01 -10.50 -5.97
N CYS A 378 10.21 -11.45 -6.46
CA CYS A 378 10.70 -12.63 -7.16
C CYS A 378 9.80 -12.96 -8.36
N SER A 379 10.39 -13.23 -9.52
CA SER A 379 9.64 -13.71 -10.69
C SER A 379 9.14 -15.16 -10.57
N SER A 380 9.36 -15.82 -9.42
CA SER A 380 8.99 -17.21 -9.17
C SER A 380 8.04 -17.35 -7.97
N GLY A 381 7.27 -18.45 -7.96
CA GLY A 381 6.27 -18.74 -6.93
C GLY A 381 4.86 -18.23 -7.27
N ALA A 382 3.86 -18.78 -6.59
CA ALA A 382 2.43 -18.49 -6.85
C ALA A 382 2.03 -17.03 -6.56
N ASP A 383 2.75 -16.36 -5.65
CA ASP A 383 2.52 -14.98 -5.23
C ASP A 383 3.66 -14.02 -5.63
N GLN A 384 4.59 -14.47 -6.48
CA GLN A 384 5.72 -13.67 -7.00
C GLN A 384 6.64 -13.14 -5.90
N ARG A 385 6.82 -13.92 -4.81
CA ARG A 385 7.71 -13.58 -3.69
C ARG A 385 8.74 -14.67 -3.37
N GLY A 386 8.66 -15.85 -3.99
CA GLY A 386 9.49 -16.99 -3.58
C GLY A 386 9.29 -17.29 -2.08
N GLU A 387 10.36 -17.39 -1.30
CA GLU A 387 10.30 -17.54 0.17
C GLU A 387 10.28 -16.21 0.94
N ALA A 388 10.20 -15.08 0.25
CA ALA A 388 10.27 -13.77 0.89
C ALA A 388 9.08 -13.52 1.80
N VAL A 389 9.38 -13.05 3.01
CA VAL A 389 8.40 -12.64 4.02
C VAL A 389 9.08 -11.70 5.00
N GLN A 390 8.36 -10.71 5.51
CA GLN A 390 8.89 -9.77 6.48
C GLN A 390 7.86 -9.36 7.51
N GLU A 391 8.35 -8.98 8.69
CA GLU A 391 7.58 -8.30 9.71
C GLU A 391 8.36 -7.08 10.18
N VAL A 392 7.74 -5.91 10.02
CA VAL A 392 8.22 -4.65 10.58
C VAL A 392 7.67 -4.50 11.98
N LEU A 393 8.54 -4.30 12.96
CA LEU A 393 8.20 -4.15 14.36
C LEU A 393 8.62 -2.76 14.86
N LEU A 394 7.67 -2.03 15.42
CA LEU A 394 7.87 -0.67 15.93
C LEU A 394 7.68 -0.70 17.46
N ASP A 395 8.72 -0.34 18.21
CA ASP A 395 8.65 -0.17 19.66
C ASP A 395 8.23 1.28 19.94
N GLY A 396 6.98 1.44 20.40
CA GLY A 396 6.43 2.77 20.68
C GLY A 396 7.08 3.46 21.87
N ALA A 397 7.64 2.70 22.84
CA ALA A 397 8.23 3.25 24.05
C ALA A 397 9.65 3.77 23.80
N GLU A 398 10.46 3.01 23.05
CA GLU A 398 11.83 3.38 22.71
C GLU A 398 11.91 4.23 21.43
N GLY A 399 10.84 4.25 20.65
CA GLY A 399 10.81 4.91 19.33
C GLY A 399 11.67 4.20 18.30
N THR A 400 11.94 2.90 18.45
CA THR A 400 12.79 2.12 17.55
C THR A 400 11.98 1.27 16.56
N ALA A 401 12.61 0.86 15.46
CA ALA A 401 12.03 0.04 14.41
C ALA A 401 13.00 -1.07 13.97
N ARG A 402 12.46 -2.26 13.72
CA ARG A 402 13.23 -3.44 13.32
C ARG A 402 12.49 -4.18 12.22
N CYS A 403 13.24 -4.79 11.31
CA CYS A 403 12.69 -5.66 10.28
C CYS A 403 13.35 -7.04 10.35
N HIS A 404 12.55 -8.10 10.35
CA HIS A 404 13.05 -9.47 10.29
C HIS A 404 12.21 -10.32 9.36
N GLY A 405 12.80 -11.40 8.84
CA GLY A 405 12.13 -12.22 7.86
C GLY A 405 13.06 -13.14 7.07
N ARG A 406 12.66 -13.42 5.84
CA ARG A 406 13.42 -14.20 4.86
C ARG A 406 13.39 -13.51 3.50
N ARG A 407 14.48 -13.65 2.73
CA ARG A 407 14.57 -13.21 1.33
C ARG A 407 13.92 -14.24 0.40
N ALA A 408 13.84 -13.95 -0.91
CA ALA A 408 13.18 -14.85 -1.85
C ALA A 408 13.87 -16.21 -1.95
N ASP A 409 15.17 -16.27 -1.70
CA ASP A 409 15.98 -17.51 -1.62
C ASP A 409 15.83 -18.27 -0.28
N GLY A 410 15.05 -17.75 0.66
CA GLY A 410 14.82 -18.32 1.99
C GLY A 410 15.87 -17.93 3.03
N SER A 411 16.91 -17.20 2.66
CA SER A 411 17.93 -16.73 3.61
C SER A 411 17.31 -15.79 4.65
N PRO A 412 17.56 -15.99 5.96
CA PRO A 412 16.97 -15.17 7.00
C PRO A 412 17.68 -13.81 7.10
N PHE A 413 16.93 -12.79 7.51
CA PHE A 413 17.48 -11.49 7.87
C PHE A 413 16.82 -10.95 9.14
N ASP A 414 17.54 -10.08 9.85
CA ASP A 414 17.07 -9.43 11.06
C ASP A 414 17.93 -8.18 11.34
N PHE A 415 17.38 -6.98 11.13
CA PHE A 415 18.14 -5.72 11.18
C PHE A 415 17.36 -4.55 11.77
N ASP A 416 18.09 -3.57 12.29
CA ASP A 416 17.59 -2.30 12.82
C ASP A 416 17.29 -1.32 11.66
N LEU A 417 16.06 -0.81 11.61
CA LEU A 417 15.63 0.12 10.57
C LEU A 417 16.03 1.57 10.87
N ASP A 418 16.36 1.91 12.12
CA ASP A 418 16.75 3.25 12.54
C ASP A 418 18.27 3.40 12.70
N HIS A 419 19.05 2.43 12.23
CA HIS A 419 20.50 2.57 12.22
C HIS A 419 20.91 3.81 11.38
N PRO A 420 21.80 4.69 11.86
CA PRO A 420 22.11 5.98 11.20
C PRO A 420 22.58 5.86 9.75
N LEU A 421 23.25 4.75 9.42
CA LEU A 421 23.73 4.45 8.06
C LEU A 421 22.73 3.70 7.18
N VAL A 422 21.59 3.27 7.72
CA VAL A 422 20.52 2.63 6.93
C VAL A 422 19.63 3.71 6.34
N GLY A 423 19.23 3.52 5.08
CA GLY A 423 18.36 4.44 4.36
C GLY A 423 19.04 5.65 3.75
N LEU A 424 20.37 5.57 3.54
CA LEU A 424 21.17 6.57 2.88
C LEU A 424 21.44 6.18 1.41
N PRO A 425 21.44 7.14 0.47
CA PRO A 425 22.00 6.93 -0.85
C PRO A 425 23.53 6.74 -0.75
N THR A 426 24.00 5.62 -1.27
CA THR A 426 25.41 5.25 -1.31
C THR A 426 25.83 5.09 -2.77
N PRO A 427 26.68 5.97 -3.32
CA PRO A 427 27.21 5.79 -4.66
C PRO A 427 28.23 4.64 -4.68
N VAL A 428 28.08 3.75 -5.66
CA VAL A 428 28.97 2.60 -5.88
C VAL A 428 29.44 2.62 -7.33
N VAL A 429 30.75 2.43 -7.55
CA VAL A 429 31.29 2.27 -8.90
C VAL A 429 30.89 0.91 -9.44
N ASP A 430 30.10 0.90 -10.51
CA ASP A 430 29.69 -0.33 -11.18
C ASP A 430 30.90 -0.96 -11.88
N PRO A 431 31.29 -2.19 -11.52
CA PRO A 431 32.53 -2.79 -12.03
C PRO A 431 32.48 -3.15 -13.52
N THR A 432 31.29 -3.23 -14.12
CA THR A 432 31.12 -3.57 -15.54
C THR A 432 31.16 -2.32 -16.43
N SER A 433 30.56 -1.22 -15.97
CA SER A 433 30.45 0.03 -16.74
C SER A 433 31.47 1.10 -16.33
N GLY A 434 32.11 0.97 -15.18
CA GLY A 434 32.99 2.00 -14.59
C GLY A 434 32.25 3.24 -14.10
N ASN A 435 30.94 3.32 -14.26
CA ASN A 435 30.12 4.45 -13.88
C ASN A 435 29.68 4.33 -12.41
N THR A 436 29.68 5.45 -11.70
CA THR A 436 29.09 5.52 -10.36
C THR A 436 27.57 5.47 -10.45
N LYS A 437 26.97 4.51 -9.76
CA LYS A 437 25.51 4.36 -9.65
C LYS A 437 25.10 4.58 -8.20
N GLN A 438 23.91 5.13 -7.99
CA GLN A 438 23.33 5.26 -6.65
C GLN A 438 22.72 3.93 -6.22
N TRP A 439 23.12 3.47 -5.04
CA TRP A 439 22.54 2.32 -4.34
C TRP A 439 21.93 2.82 -3.03
N TRP A 440 21.06 2.02 -2.42
CA TRP A 440 20.47 2.37 -1.14
C TRP A 440 20.99 1.45 -0.05
N SER A 441 21.36 1.99 1.11
CA SER A 441 21.71 1.17 2.26
C SER A 441 20.45 0.63 2.93
N VAL A 442 20.41 -0.68 3.15
CA VAL A 442 19.21 -1.38 3.65
C VAL A 442 19.43 -1.97 5.04
N ALA A 443 20.63 -2.47 5.30
CA ALA A 443 20.97 -3.07 6.58
C ALA A 443 22.47 -2.98 6.87
N VAL A 444 22.83 -3.01 8.15
CA VAL A 444 24.20 -3.31 8.59
C VAL A 444 24.30 -4.80 8.85
N LEU A 445 25.29 -5.44 8.25
CA LEU A 445 25.57 -6.87 8.37
C LEU A 445 26.35 -7.19 9.64
N PRO A 446 26.37 -8.45 10.11
CA PRO A 446 27.11 -8.83 11.33
C PRO A 446 28.63 -8.61 11.29
N ASP A 447 29.20 -8.46 10.09
CA ASP A 447 30.61 -8.17 9.85
C ASP A 447 30.89 -6.67 9.64
N ASP A 448 29.97 -5.81 10.06
CA ASP A 448 30.06 -4.35 10.00
C ASP A 448 30.14 -3.77 8.58
N ARG A 449 29.67 -4.52 7.58
CA ARG A 449 29.45 -3.98 6.22
C ARG A 449 28.00 -3.53 6.03
N LEU A 450 27.79 -2.53 5.20
CA LEU A 450 26.46 -2.15 4.74
C LEU A 450 26.03 -3.07 3.59
N LEU A 451 24.84 -3.65 3.72
CA LEU A 451 24.12 -4.24 2.61
C LEU A 451 23.47 -3.12 1.80
N LEU A 452 23.84 -3.05 0.53
CA LEU A 452 23.29 -2.09 -0.41
C LEU A 452 22.39 -2.82 -1.40
N HIS A 453 21.27 -2.19 -1.78
CA HIS A 453 20.39 -2.70 -2.83
C HIS A 453 20.22 -1.70 -3.98
N ARG A 454 19.81 -2.21 -5.13
CA ARG A 454 19.34 -1.40 -6.25
C ARG A 454 18.30 -2.19 -7.03
N THR A 455 17.20 -1.54 -7.39
CA THR A 455 16.13 -2.15 -8.17
C THR A 455 16.24 -1.75 -9.65
N GLU A 456 15.99 -2.71 -10.54
CA GLU A 456 15.87 -2.51 -11.99
C GLU A 456 14.59 -3.18 -12.52
N ASN A 457 14.29 -2.96 -13.82
CA ASN A 457 13.16 -3.58 -14.53
C ASN A 457 11.82 -3.41 -13.82
N ASP A 458 11.40 -2.17 -13.56
CA ASP A 458 10.14 -1.90 -12.85
C ASP A 458 10.06 -2.66 -11.50
N TYR A 459 11.18 -2.69 -10.77
CA TYR A 459 11.33 -3.27 -9.42
C TYR A 459 11.34 -4.80 -9.34
N PHE A 460 11.16 -5.51 -10.45
CA PHE A 460 11.19 -6.98 -10.51
C PHE A 460 12.60 -7.58 -10.36
N SER A 461 13.65 -6.78 -10.46
CA SER A 461 15.03 -7.24 -10.30
C SER A 461 15.71 -6.46 -9.19
N VAL A 462 16.09 -7.16 -8.12
CA VAL A 462 16.84 -6.58 -7.00
C VAL A 462 18.29 -7.06 -7.08
N MET A 463 19.21 -6.12 -7.13
CA MET A 463 20.64 -6.38 -7.04
C MET A 463 21.14 -6.02 -5.65
N TYR A 464 22.17 -6.74 -5.21
CA TYR A 464 22.81 -6.51 -3.92
C TYR A 464 24.31 -6.35 -4.08
N THR A 465 24.89 -5.50 -3.25
CA THR A 465 26.33 -5.40 -3.04
C THR A 465 26.60 -5.00 -1.59
N THR A 466 27.87 -4.89 -1.22
CA THR A 466 28.26 -4.44 0.13
C THR A 466 29.22 -3.28 0.06
N ALA A 467 29.15 -2.38 1.04
CA ALA A 467 30.15 -1.34 1.25
C ALA A 467 30.65 -1.37 2.70
N ASP A 468 31.86 -0.86 2.90
CA ASP A 468 32.43 -0.62 4.23
C ASP A 468 31.67 0.53 4.93
N THR A 469 31.26 0.33 6.18
CA THR A 469 30.48 1.33 6.94
C THR A 469 31.23 2.65 7.09
N LYS A 470 32.53 2.58 7.45
CA LYS A 470 33.38 3.75 7.65
C LYS A 470 33.55 4.55 6.36
N ALA A 471 33.70 3.87 5.22
CA ALA A 471 33.78 4.53 3.92
C ALA A 471 32.50 5.29 3.55
N VAL A 472 31.32 4.73 3.87
CA VAL A 472 30.03 5.40 3.63
C VAL A 472 29.82 6.57 4.59
N GLU A 473 30.19 6.41 5.86
CA GLU A 473 30.14 7.48 6.86
C GLU A 473 31.03 8.66 6.44
N ASP A 474 32.30 8.40 6.12
CA ASP A 474 33.26 9.42 5.67
C ASP A 474 32.78 10.14 4.42
N GLN A 475 32.16 9.40 3.50
CA GLN A 475 31.57 9.99 2.30
C GLN A 475 30.40 10.93 2.62
N PHE A 476 29.53 10.52 3.53
CA PHE A 476 28.36 11.32 3.91
C PHE A 476 28.76 12.58 4.69
N GLU A 477 29.79 12.49 5.54
CA GLU A 477 30.38 13.64 6.22
C GLU A 477 31.05 14.62 5.23
N ALA A 478 31.80 14.09 4.26
CA ALA A 478 32.51 14.92 3.27
C ALA A 478 31.57 15.56 2.25
N THR A 479 30.51 14.87 1.86
CA THR A 479 29.49 15.37 0.92
C THR A 479 28.09 15.17 1.50
N PRO A 480 27.70 15.97 2.52
CA PRO A 480 26.34 15.94 3.03
C PRO A 480 25.38 16.20 1.89
N LEU A 481 24.35 15.38 1.76
CA LEU A 481 23.42 15.37 0.62
C LEU A 481 23.05 16.80 0.17
N LYS A 482 23.71 17.29 -0.88
CA LYS A 482 23.41 18.56 -1.55
C LYS A 482 22.28 18.28 -2.55
N GLY A 483 21.20 19.05 -2.49
CA GLY A 483 20.07 18.95 -3.43
C GLY A 483 19.07 17.82 -3.19
N LEU A 484 19.13 17.12 -2.05
CA LEU A 484 18.14 16.09 -1.70
C LEU A 484 17.21 16.63 -0.61
N GLY A 485 15.93 16.84 -0.98
CA GLY A 485 14.92 17.53 -0.18
C GLY A 485 14.89 19.05 -0.43
N GLU A 486 14.84 19.50 -1.68
CA GLU A 486 14.62 20.91 -2.00
C GLU A 486 13.20 21.36 -1.57
N GLY A 487 13.17 22.24 -0.58
CA GLY A 487 12.01 23.00 -0.13
C GLY A 487 12.51 24.27 0.58
N GLU A 488 11.83 25.40 0.40
CA GLU A 488 12.09 26.61 1.20
C GLU A 488 11.73 26.32 2.66
N PHE A 489 12.65 26.61 3.57
CA PHE A 489 12.40 26.62 5.01
C PHE A 489 11.77 27.97 5.39
N ASP A 490 10.93 27.98 6.42
CA ASP A 490 10.77 29.18 7.23
C ASP A 490 12.10 29.40 7.98
N GLU A 491 12.64 30.63 8.06
CA GLU A 491 13.98 30.97 8.60
C GLU A 491 14.23 30.50 10.06
N ARG A 492 13.24 29.87 10.70
CA ARG A 492 13.22 29.46 12.11
C ARG A 492 13.91 28.12 12.41
N TYR A 493 14.23 27.28 11.42
CA TYR A 493 14.92 26.00 11.65
C TYR A 493 16.03 25.72 10.64
N SER A 494 17.26 25.56 11.13
CA SER A 494 18.40 25.02 10.38
C SER A 494 18.33 23.49 10.25
N ARG A 495 19.04 22.92 9.26
CA ARG A 495 19.23 21.45 9.14
C ARG A 495 19.77 20.78 10.43
N GLN A 496 20.40 21.55 11.33
CA GLN A 496 20.91 21.09 12.63
C GLN A 496 19.83 21.08 13.74
N GLU A 497 18.72 21.81 13.56
CA GLU A 497 17.65 21.96 14.55
C GLU A 497 16.51 20.94 14.36
N LEU A 498 16.43 20.28 13.20
CA LEU A 498 15.61 19.08 12.96
C LEU A 498 16.20 17.84 13.64
N LYS A 499 16.50 17.93 14.94
CA LYS A 499 17.02 16.81 15.71
C LYS A 499 16.01 15.67 15.69
N PRO A 500 16.46 14.39 15.62
CA PRO A 500 15.58 13.26 15.85
C PRO A 500 14.94 13.43 17.23
N MET A 501 13.64 13.69 17.25
CA MET A 501 12.88 13.62 18.50
C MET A 501 12.77 12.14 18.85
N LYS A 502 13.76 11.58 19.55
CA LYS A 502 13.48 10.41 20.37
C LYS A 502 12.37 10.84 21.32
N ARG A 503 11.24 10.13 21.29
CA ARG A 503 10.08 10.37 22.14
C ARG A 503 10.58 10.66 23.56
N LYS A 504 10.30 11.85 24.10
CA LYS A 504 10.47 12.07 25.54
C LYS A 504 9.51 11.10 26.23
N VAL A 505 10.05 10.05 26.84
CA VAL A 505 9.28 9.14 27.68
C VAL A 505 8.67 9.98 28.80
N PRO A 506 7.34 9.98 29.00
CA PRO A 506 6.74 10.64 30.15
C PRO A 506 7.34 10.02 31.43
N GLY A 507 8.15 10.80 32.16
CA GLY A 507 8.78 10.37 33.42
C GLY A 507 10.31 10.31 33.44
N ALA A 508 11.01 10.54 32.31
CA ALA A 508 12.45 10.73 32.34
C ALA A 508 12.78 12.20 32.68
N SER A 509 13.08 12.48 33.95
CA SER A 509 13.63 13.77 34.38
C SER A 509 15.07 13.91 33.90
N SER A 510 15.31 14.97 33.13
CA SER A 510 16.59 15.63 32.74
C SER A 510 17.84 14.77 32.57
#